data_AF-A0A0N6ZIN2-F1
#
_entry.id   AF-A0A0N6ZIN2-F1
#
_cell.length_a   1.000
_cell.length_b   1.000
_cell.length_c   1.000
_cell.angle_alpha   90.00
_cell.angle_beta   90.00
_cell.angle_gamma   90.00
#
_symmetry.space_group_name_H-M   'P 1'
#
loop_
_entity.id
_entity.type
_entity.pdbx_description
1 polymer ?
#
loop_
_entity_poly.entity_id
_entity_poly.type
_entity_poly.pdbx_seq_one_letter_code
_entity_poly.pdbx_strand_id
1 'polypeptide(L)'
;MFAPSVERPWRDVWPVAAQAGDGNAWVTGACWLYCRREGVAVLWIGSVTTPGATGDVYACGPCVAELDHMVRVQSRQRDRVAARPSRPYPL
;
A
#
# COMPACT_ATOMS: atom_id res chain seq x y z
N MET A 1 -24.59 -12.62 -6.67
CA MET A 1 -24.08 -12.29 -5.32
C MET A 1 -23.29 -10.99 -5.42
N PHE A 2 -23.87 -9.87 -5.00
CA PHE A 2 -23.17 -8.58 -4.97
C PHE A 2 -22.23 -8.63 -3.77
N ALA A 3 -20.92 -8.45 -3.97
CA ALA A 3 -20.01 -8.24 -2.85
C ALA A 3 -20.52 -7.02 -2.06
N PRO A 4 -20.67 -7.10 -0.73
CA PRO A 4 -21.01 -5.91 0.05
C PRO A 4 -19.99 -4.82 -0.29
N SER A 5 -20.44 -3.57 -0.32
CA SER A 5 -19.55 -2.41 -0.39
C SER A 5 -18.42 -2.66 0.59
N VAL A 6 -17.22 -2.95 0.09
CA VAL A 6 -16.03 -3.07 0.93
C VAL A 6 -16.00 -1.78 1.74
N GLU A 7 -16.20 -1.90 3.05
CA GLU A 7 -16.03 -0.77 3.93
C GLU A 7 -14.64 -0.23 3.65
N ARG A 8 -14.59 1.07 3.36
CA ARG A 8 -13.35 1.77 3.05
C ARG A 8 -13.04 2.65 4.25
N PRO A 9 -12.57 2.09 5.39
CA PRO A 9 -12.33 2.86 6.62
C PRO A 9 -11.38 4.04 6.38
N TRP A 10 -10.51 3.94 5.37
CA TRP A 10 -9.65 5.04 4.91
C TRP A 10 -10.38 6.23 4.27
N ARG A 11 -11.68 6.14 3.96
CA ARG A 11 -12.49 7.28 3.54
C ARG A 11 -12.73 8.25 4.69
N ASP A 12 -12.83 7.74 5.91
CA ASP A 12 -13.10 8.54 7.11
C ASP A 12 -11.80 9.00 7.76
N VAL A 13 -10.89 8.05 8.03
CA VAL A 13 -9.55 8.32 8.58
C VAL A 13 -8.55 7.38 7.95
N TRP A 14 -7.49 7.93 7.37
CA TRP A 14 -6.42 7.10 6.84
C TRP A 14 -5.44 6.71 7.96
N PRO A 15 -5.17 5.41 8.19
CA PRO A 15 -4.30 4.93 9.26
C PRO A 15 -2.88 5.50 9.22
N VAL A 16 -2.18 5.48 10.35
CA VAL A 16 -0.74 5.81 10.36
C VAL A 16 0.02 4.65 9.69
N ALA A 17 1.00 4.96 8.85
CA ALA A 17 1.86 3.95 8.25
C ALA A 17 2.65 3.21 9.35
N ALA A 18 2.96 1.94 9.14
CA ALA A 18 3.71 1.16 10.12
C ALA A 18 5.09 1.78 10.41
N GLN A 19 5.49 1.78 11.68
CA GLN A 19 6.75 2.35 12.18
C GLN A 19 7.48 1.34 13.07
N ALA A 20 8.82 1.38 13.10
CA ALA A 20 9.55 0.52 14.01
C ALA A 20 9.12 0.77 15.48
N GLY A 21 8.76 -0.30 16.20
CA GLY A 21 8.27 -0.22 17.58
C GLY A 21 6.75 -0.06 17.72
N ASP A 22 5.99 -0.11 16.64
CA ASP A 22 4.51 -0.04 16.63
C ASP A 22 3.79 -1.36 17.01
N GLY A 23 4.54 -2.37 17.47
CA GLY A 23 4.02 -3.69 17.80
C GLY A 23 3.94 -4.66 16.61
N ASN A 24 4.25 -4.23 15.39
CA ASN A 24 4.40 -5.15 14.26
C ASN A 24 5.69 -5.99 14.38
N ALA A 25 5.71 -7.13 13.69
CA ALA A 25 6.84 -8.05 13.68
C ALA A 25 7.96 -7.57 12.74
N TRP A 26 8.66 -6.50 13.14
CA TRP A 26 9.84 -6.01 12.45
C TRP A 26 11.02 -6.97 12.64
N VAL A 27 11.77 -7.24 11.58
CA VAL A 27 12.99 -8.08 11.60
C VAL A 27 14.18 -7.32 11.03
N THR A 28 15.41 -7.68 11.41
CA THR A 28 16.60 -7.10 10.75
C THR A 28 16.82 -7.78 9.42
N GLY A 29 16.95 -6.99 8.34
CA GLY A 29 17.13 -7.53 7.00
C GLY A 29 17.44 -6.48 5.94
N ALA A 30 17.22 -6.85 4.68
CA ALA A 30 17.36 -5.96 3.53
C ALA A 30 16.01 -5.35 3.15
N CYS A 31 15.99 -4.05 2.86
CA CYS A 31 14.81 -3.40 2.28
C CYS A 31 14.75 -3.71 0.78
N TRP A 32 13.66 -4.35 0.33
CA TRP A 32 13.48 -4.73 -1.07
C TRP A 32 12.92 -3.60 -1.94
N LEU A 33 12.50 -2.50 -1.31
CA LEU A 33 12.11 -1.27 -2.00
C LEU A 33 13.34 -0.43 -2.39
N TYR A 34 13.08 0.75 -2.96
CA TYR A 34 14.08 1.57 -3.66
C TYR A 34 15.35 1.91 -2.86
N CYS A 35 15.30 2.01 -1.53
CA CYS A 35 16.48 2.38 -0.75
C CYS A 35 17.53 1.26 -0.61
N ARG A 36 17.14 -0.02 -0.81
CA ARG A 36 18.04 -1.20 -0.82
C ARG A 36 19.00 -1.34 0.38
N ARG A 37 18.76 -0.64 1.49
CA ARG A 37 19.60 -0.72 2.69
C ARG A 37 19.51 -2.09 3.34
N GLU A 38 20.64 -2.55 3.87
CA GLU A 38 20.78 -3.81 4.61
C GLU A 38 21.00 -3.55 6.10
N GLY A 39 20.79 -4.56 6.94
CA GLY A 39 20.99 -4.46 8.39
C GLY A 39 20.01 -3.51 9.09
N VAL A 40 18.88 -3.19 8.45
CA VAL A 40 17.86 -2.29 8.99
C VAL A 40 16.62 -3.06 9.43
N ALA A 41 15.84 -2.47 10.34
CA ALA A 41 14.52 -3.00 10.68
C ALA A 41 13.59 -2.94 9.45
N VAL A 42 13.06 -4.08 9.04
CA VAL A 42 12.15 -4.25 7.92
C VAL A 42 10.88 -5.00 8.33
N LEU A 43 9.76 -4.65 7.70
CA LEU A 43 8.46 -5.26 7.89
C LEU A 43 8.07 -6.02 6.62
N TRP A 44 7.44 -7.18 6.76
CA TRP A 44 6.79 -7.89 5.66
C TRP A 44 5.60 -7.09 5.15
N ILE A 45 5.57 -6.76 3.85
CA ILE A 45 4.50 -5.95 3.24
C ILE A 45 3.68 -6.72 2.19
N GLY A 46 4.01 -7.98 1.93
CA GLY A 46 3.31 -8.85 1.00
C GLY A 46 4.24 -9.78 0.24
N SER A 47 3.69 -10.54 -0.70
CA SER A 47 4.44 -11.45 -1.57
C SER A 47 4.54 -10.92 -3.00
N VAL A 48 5.63 -11.23 -3.69
CA VAL A 48 5.81 -11.00 -5.12
C VAL A 48 6.02 -12.33 -5.86
N THR A 49 5.35 -12.49 -7.00
CA THR A 49 5.55 -13.64 -7.88
C THR A 49 6.42 -13.23 -9.06
N THR A 50 7.49 -13.98 -9.28
CA THR A 50 8.34 -13.91 -10.48
C THR A 50 8.14 -15.18 -11.30
N PRO A 51 8.56 -15.21 -12.58
CA PRO A 51 8.64 -16.47 -13.31
C PRO A 51 9.46 -17.49 -12.50
N GLY A 52 8.82 -18.60 -12.10
CA GLY A 52 9.46 -19.71 -11.39
C GLY A 52 9.55 -19.60 -9.87
N ALA A 53 9.14 -18.50 -9.23
CA ALA A 53 9.20 -18.39 -7.76
C ALA A 53 8.22 -17.36 -7.17
N THR A 54 7.92 -17.51 -5.88
CA THR A 54 7.27 -16.48 -5.06
C THR A 54 8.22 -16.12 -3.93
N GLY A 55 8.36 -14.83 -3.64
CA GLY A 55 9.19 -14.31 -2.56
C GLY A 55 8.43 -13.31 -1.71
N ASP A 56 8.84 -13.18 -0.45
CA ASP A 56 8.29 -12.22 0.49
C ASP A 56 9.00 -10.87 0.36
N VAL A 57 8.22 -9.80 0.31
CA VAL A 57 8.72 -8.43 0.16
C VAL A 57 8.82 -7.78 1.54
N TYR A 58 10.02 -7.33 1.88
CA TYR A 58 10.31 -6.65 3.13
C TYR A 58 10.70 -5.18 2.90
N ALA A 59 10.23 -4.27 3.76
CA ALA A 59 10.47 -2.83 3.61
C ALA A 59 10.81 -2.16 4.95
N CYS A 60 11.77 -1.23 4.95
CA CYS A 60 12.08 -0.41 6.13
C CYS A 60 11.04 0.71 6.34
N GLY A 61 10.90 1.19 7.58
CA GLY A 61 9.92 2.20 7.98
C GLY A 61 9.80 3.42 7.04
N PRO A 62 10.91 4.10 6.68
CA PRO A 62 10.85 5.22 5.73
C PRO A 62 10.27 4.85 4.36
N CYS A 63 10.56 3.65 3.85
CA CYS A 63 10.00 3.19 2.57
C CYS A 63 8.54 2.75 2.69
N VAL A 64 8.12 2.22 3.85
CA VAL A 64 6.71 1.94 4.12
C VAL A 64 5.89 3.23 4.15
N ALA A 65 6.41 4.28 4.79
CA ALA A 65 5.75 5.59 4.82
C ALA A 65 5.60 6.22 3.42
N GLU A 66 6.65 6.12 2.58
CA GLU A 66 6.57 6.61 1.20
C GLU A 66 5.57 5.78 0.36
N LEU A 67 5.60 4.45 0.50
CA LEU A 67 4.65 3.58 -0.20
C LEU A 67 3.20 3.89 0.20
N ASP A 68 2.94 4.10 1.49
CA ASP A 68 1.64 4.52 1.99
C ASP A 68 1.21 5.88 1.41
N HIS A 69 2.13 6.84 1.30
CA HIS A 69 1.87 8.12 0.61
C HIS A 69 1.46 7.92 -0.86
N MET A 70 2.17 7.07 -1.60
CA MET A 70 1.84 6.75 -2.99
C MET A 70 0.46 6.11 -3.11
N VAL A 71 0.12 5.18 -2.21
CA VAL A 71 -1.20 4.52 -2.17
C VAL A 71 -2.32 5.51 -1.84
N ARG A 72 -2.08 6.47 -0.93
CA ARG A 72 -3.01 7.58 -0.65
C ARG A 72 -3.30 8.38 -1.90
N VAL A 73 -2.25 8.80 -2.62
CA VAL A 73 -2.39 9.60 -3.85
C VAL A 73 -3.16 8.81 -4.92
N GLN A 74 -2.81 7.56 -5.15
CA GLN A 74 -3.49 6.70 -6.12
C GLN A 74 -4.97 6.49 -5.78
N SER A 75 -5.29 6.28 -4.50
CA SER A 75 -6.67 6.06 -4.05
C SER A 75 -7.54 7.30 -4.29
N ARG A 76 -7.02 8.50 -3.99
CA ARG A 76 -7.71 9.77 -4.28
C ARG A 76 -7.94 9.97 -5.78
N GLN A 77 -6.99 9.57 -6.63
CA GLN A 77 -7.15 9.66 -8.08
C GLN A 77 -8.25 8.72 -8.59
N ARG A 78 -8.31 7.48 -8.12
CA ARG A 78 -9.36 6.52 -8.50
C ARG A 78 -10.76 7.02 -8.10
N ASP A 79 -10.90 7.58 -6.90
CA ASP A 79 -12.18 8.12 -6.45
C ASP A 79 -12.63 9.34 -7.30
N ARG A 80 -11.70 10.20 -7.73
CA ARG A 80 -12.01 11.31 -8.65
C ARG A 80 -12.49 10.83 -10.01
N VAL A 81 -11.88 9.77 -10.55
CA VAL A 81 -12.31 9.17 -11.83
C VAL A 81 -13.70 8.57 -11.69
N ALA A 82 -13.97 7.87 -10.59
CA ALA A 82 -15.28 7.28 -10.32
C ALA A 82 -16.39 8.32 -10.11
N ALA A 83 -16.07 9.47 -9.51
CA ALA A 83 -17.02 10.56 -9.26
C ALA A 83 -17.34 11.41 -10.50
N ARG A 84 -16.62 11.22 -11.63
CA ARG A 84 -16.83 12.04 -12.82
C ARG A 84 -18.17 11.67 -13.49
N PRO A 85 -19.16 12.58 -13.57
CA PRO A 85 -20.44 12.26 -14.19
C PRO A 85 -20.23 11.90 -15.66
N SER A 86 -20.79 10.77 -16.09
CA SER A 86 -20.89 10.43 -17.50
C SER A 86 -21.75 11.49 -18.19
N ARG A 87 -21.18 12.24 -19.14
CA ARG A 87 -21.98 13.13 -20.00
C ARG A 87 -23.04 12.25 -20.68
N PRO A 88 -24.35 12.53 -20.53
CA PRO A 88 -25.34 11.84 -21.34
C PRO A 88 -25.06 12.18 -22.81
N TYR A 89 -25.12 11.17 -23.67
CA TYR A 89 -25.08 11.37 -25.11
C TYR A 89 -26.22 12.31 -25.52
N PRO A 90 -25.97 13.34 -26.34
CA PRO A 90 -27.06 14.13 -26.90
C PRO A 90 -27.84 13.27 -27.89
N LEU A 91 -29.17 13.22 -27.72
CA LEU A 91 -30.13 12.71 -28.70
C LEU A 91 -30.36 13.74 -29.81
#